data_AF-A0AAV8UH49-F1
#
_entry.id   AF-A0AAV8UH49-F1
#
_cell.length_a   1.000
_cell.length_b   1.000
_cell.length_c   1.000
_cell.angle_alpha   90.00
_cell.angle_beta   90.00
_cell.angle_gamma   90.00
#
_symmetry.space_group_name_H-M   'P 1'
#
loop_
_entity.id
_entity.type
_entity.pdbx_description
1 polymer ?
#
loop_
_entity_poly.entity_id
_entity_poly.type
_entity_poly.pdbx_seq_one_letter_code
_entity_poly.pdbx_strand_id
1 'polypeptide(L)'
;MAEVILYGIADGIISRLGSEALQQMGIRWNVNDELEKLKDTVSTIRAELLDAEERQTQDRQIKDWLGKLQDVVYDADDLLDDFDTKALRRNVKSGNKITKQVRLFFACSSPIVYDYKMGRKIKEVRERLDDIATDSQKFHLVRQNVLIIPIVGIGGLGKTTLAQYVYNDERVKNHFELQLWVCVSDSFDVKLVIEKILKSLTYRNQENLELDQLQILLRERIDGKKFLLVLDDVWNEDLKIWLELQRLLMCGASGSRIIVTTRSTKVAKVTSRLSPYVLEGLSLDESWSLFSKIVFEGPVSETYSGNLLQIGREIVGKCAGVPLAIKTIGSILLFKNPETEWLPFMENEFSKMSQGDNDILPTLQQEKWKVKKFPKSQWEIIFFKCRRLRVLDLSNTVIEEVPESIKELKHLRYLDFSSSEISVLPSSIWDVLRWNTLKGKMTITSAVLEVKEEKEDQHFFHP
;
A
#
# COMPACT_ATOMS: atom_id res chain seq x y z
N MET A 1 15.24 21.17 -3.94
CA MET A 1 14.11 22.13 -4.00
C MET A 1 13.80 22.48 -5.46
N ALA A 2 14.82 22.63 -6.31
CA ALA A 2 14.65 22.74 -7.76
C ALA A 2 14.02 21.47 -8.39
N GLU A 3 14.22 20.29 -7.79
CA GLU A 3 13.75 18.98 -8.32
C GLU A 3 12.25 18.92 -8.47
N VAL A 4 11.57 19.38 -7.41
CA VAL A 4 10.12 19.35 -7.32
C VAL A 4 9.52 20.34 -8.30
N ILE A 5 10.21 21.46 -8.55
CA ILE A 5 9.78 22.51 -9.45
C ILE A 5 9.97 22.08 -10.90
N LEU A 6 11.18 21.70 -11.31
CA LEU A 6 11.49 21.30 -12.70
C LEU A 6 10.69 20.08 -13.14
N TYR A 7 10.60 19.07 -12.28
CA TYR A 7 9.81 17.88 -12.58
C TYR A 7 8.32 18.20 -12.63
N GLY A 8 7.81 19.04 -11.73
CA GLY A 8 6.40 19.45 -11.71
C GLY A 8 6.01 20.23 -12.96
N ILE A 9 6.86 21.16 -13.41
CA ILE A 9 6.63 21.91 -14.65
C ILE A 9 6.72 20.98 -15.86
N ALA A 10 7.73 20.09 -15.93
CA ALA A 10 7.84 19.11 -17.01
C ALA A 10 6.60 18.21 -17.12
N ASP A 11 6.05 17.75 -16.00
CA ASP A 11 4.81 16.95 -15.98
C ASP A 11 3.59 17.76 -16.42
N GLY A 12 3.49 19.01 -15.97
CA GLY A 12 2.49 19.97 -16.43
C GLY A 12 2.54 20.19 -17.94
N ILE A 13 3.74 20.39 -18.50
CA ILE A 13 3.96 20.54 -19.94
C ILE A 13 3.51 19.27 -20.69
N ILE A 14 3.93 18.08 -20.27
CA ILE A 14 3.54 16.81 -20.92
C ILE A 14 2.02 16.63 -20.94
N SER A 15 1.37 16.92 -19.80
CA SER A 15 -0.09 16.83 -19.69
C SER A 15 -0.80 17.80 -20.64
N ARG A 16 -0.34 19.06 -20.71
CA ARG A 16 -0.91 20.08 -21.61
C ARG A 16 -0.67 19.73 -23.09
N LEU A 17 0.52 19.26 -23.45
CA LEU A 17 0.85 18.81 -24.82
C LEU A 17 0.01 17.61 -25.26
N GLY A 18 -0.42 16.77 -24.32
CA GLY A 18 -1.37 15.68 -24.56
C GLY A 18 -2.83 16.10 -24.66
N SER A 19 -3.17 17.37 -24.41
CA SER A 19 -4.57 17.83 -24.39
C SER A 19 -5.16 17.96 -25.80
N GLU A 20 -6.44 17.63 -25.93
CA GLU A 20 -7.16 17.66 -27.20
C GLU A 20 -7.20 19.07 -27.81
N ALA A 21 -7.27 20.11 -26.97
CA ALA A 21 -7.25 21.50 -27.41
C ALA A 21 -5.93 21.86 -28.12
N LEU A 22 -4.79 21.44 -27.56
CA LEU A 22 -3.45 21.66 -28.11
C LEU A 22 -3.23 20.91 -29.42
N GLN A 23 -3.67 19.65 -29.48
CA GLN A 23 -3.58 18.82 -30.68
C GLN A 23 -4.37 19.43 -31.86
N GLN A 24 -5.61 19.87 -31.62
CA GLN A 24 -6.42 20.52 -32.67
C GLN A 24 -5.81 21.84 -33.18
N MET A 25 -5.12 22.59 -32.31
CA MET A 25 -4.44 23.83 -32.68
C MET A 25 -3.08 23.59 -33.33
N GLY A 26 -2.37 22.53 -32.94
CA GLY A 26 -1.13 22.08 -33.59
C GLY A 26 -1.32 21.76 -35.07
N ILE A 27 -2.40 21.05 -35.41
CA ILE A 27 -2.80 20.77 -36.80
C ILE A 27 -3.00 22.09 -37.58
N ARG A 28 -3.72 23.04 -36.98
CA ARG A 28 -4.03 24.33 -37.62
C ARG A 28 -2.78 25.19 -37.88
N TRP A 29 -1.79 25.09 -37.00
CA TRP A 29 -0.54 25.85 -37.11
C TRP A 29 0.55 25.10 -37.88
N ASN A 30 0.26 23.87 -38.33
CA ASN A 30 1.22 22.97 -38.97
C ASN A 30 2.47 22.75 -38.10
N VAL A 31 2.27 22.55 -36.79
CA VAL A 31 3.33 22.28 -35.81
C VAL A 31 3.08 21.00 -35.00
N ASN A 32 2.24 20.10 -35.52
CA ASN A 32 1.85 18.89 -34.79
C ASN A 32 3.06 17.98 -34.52
N ASP A 33 3.95 17.85 -35.51
CA ASP A 33 5.17 17.06 -35.38
C ASP A 33 6.12 17.68 -34.33
N GLU A 34 6.19 19.01 -34.27
CA GLU A 34 6.97 19.73 -33.27
C GLU A 34 6.41 19.53 -31.86
N LEU A 35 5.08 19.51 -31.68
CA LEU A 35 4.45 19.27 -30.38
C LEU A 35 4.68 17.84 -29.88
N GLU A 36 4.59 16.83 -30.76
CA GLU A 36 4.84 15.45 -30.36
C GLU A 36 6.32 15.23 -30.04
N LYS A 37 7.24 15.77 -30.85
CA LYS A 37 8.68 15.73 -30.55
C LYS A 37 9.00 16.44 -29.25
N LEU A 38 8.41 17.61 -29.00
CA LEU A 38 8.60 18.37 -27.76
C LEU A 38 8.17 17.53 -26.55
N LYS A 39 7.04 16.83 -26.63
CA LYS A 39 6.54 15.94 -25.59
C LYS A 39 7.50 14.76 -25.33
N ASP A 40 8.06 14.17 -26.38
CA ASP A 40 9.04 13.09 -26.27
C ASP A 40 10.36 13.57 -25.62
N THR A 41 10.85 14.74 -26.02
CA THR A 41 12.07 15.35 -25.48
C THR A 41 11.89 15.71 -23.99
N VAL A 42 10.77 16.36 -23.63
CA VAL A 42 10.47 16.67 -22.21
C VAL A 42 10.29 15.40 -21.38
N SER A 43 9.70 14.34 -21.95
CA SER A 43 9.57 13.03 -21.28
C SER A 43 10.93 12.39 -21.02
N THR A 44 11.87 12.51 -21.96
CA THR A 44 13.25 12.01 -21.82
C THR A 44 13.99 12.74 -20.72
N ILE A 45 13.97 14.08 -20.77
CA ILE A 45 14.60 14.93 -19.75
C ILE A 45 14.01 14.63 -18.36
N ARG A 46 12.68 14.51 -18.26
CA ARG A 46 11.98 14.20 -17.00
C ARG A 46 12.49 12.89 -16.37
N ALA A 47 12.82 11.88 -17.18
CA ALA A 47 13.31 10.60 -16.69
C ALA A 47 14.73 10.68 -16.09
N GLU A 48 15.50 11.71 -16.48
CA GLU A 48 16.91 11.92 -16.11
C GLU A 48 17.07 12.96 -14.99
N LEU A 49 16.04 13.78 -14.73
CA LEU A 49 16.04 14.87 -13.74
C LEU A 49 16.44 14.43 -12.33
N LEU A 50 16.01 13.25 -11.87
CA LEU A 50 16.29 12.79 -10.50
C LEU A 50 17.80 12.60 -10.28
N ASP A 51 18.47 11.91 -11.21
CA ASP A 51 19.90 11.63 -11.15
C ASP A 51 20.72 12.92 -11.38
N ALA A 52 20.25 13.82 -12.26
CA ALA A 52 20.89 15.12 -12.47
C ALA A 52 20.86 16.00 -11.22
N GLU A 53 19.72 16.12 -10.55
CA GLU A 53 19.59 16.92 -9.32
C GLU A 53 20.49 16.38 -8.20
N GLU A 54 20.60 15.05 -8.10
CA GLU A 54 21.47 14.41 -7.11
C GLU A 54 22.95 14.77 -7.33
N ARG A 55 23.40 14.76 -8.58
CA ARG A 55 24.79 15.05 -8.94
C ARG A 55 25.13 16.54 -8.98
N GLN A 56 24.15 17.45 -9.03
CA GLN A 56 24.39 18.90 -9.19
C GLN A 56 25.27 19.54 -8.10
N THR A 57 25.30 18.94 -6.90
CA THR A 57 26.09 19.47 -5.77
C THR A 57 27.57 19.11 -5.89
N GLN A 58 27.88 18.06 -6.65
CA GLN A 58 29.22 17.51 -6.84
C GLN A 58 29.76 17.82 -8.24
N ASP A 59 28.88 17.98 -9.23
CA ASP A 59 29.22 18.26 -10.62
C ASP A 59 28.65 19.62 -11.06
N ARG A 60 29.59 20.55 -11.28
CA ARG A 60 29.26 21.91 -11.73
C ARG A 60 28.68 21.94 -13.15
N GLN A 61 29.05 20.99 -14.02
CA GLN A 61 28.51 20.92 -15.38
C GLN A 61 27.04 20.51 -15.37
N ILE A 62 26.67 19.55 -14.50
CA ILE A 62 25.27 19.14 -14.31
C ILE A 62 24.45 20.28 -13.70
N LYS A 63 25.03 21.04 -12.77
CA LYS A 63 24.37 22.23 -12.21
C LYS A 63 24.10 23.30 -13.27
N ASP A 64 25.09 23.59 -14.11
CA ASP A 64 24.93 24.55 -15.21
C ASP A 64 23.92 24.03 -16.25
N TRP A 65 23.90 22.72 -16.51
CA TRP A 65 22.91 22.07 -17.38
C TRP A 65 21.48 22.17 -16.82
N LEU A 66 21.28 21.93 -15.52
CA LEU A 66 19.98 22.10 -14.85
C LEU A 66 19.50 23.56 -14.91
N GLY A 67 20.41 24.53 -14.79
CA GLY A 67 20.08 25.94 -14.95
C GLY A 67 19.57 26.27 -16.36
N LYS A 68 20.26 25.78 -17.40
CA LYS A 68 19.78 25.93 -18.79
C LYS A 68 18.43 25.27 -19.02
N LEU A 69 18.24 24.07 -18.45
CA LEU A 69 16.97 23.37 -18.53
C LEU A 69 15.84 24.16 -17.87
N GLN A 70 16.10 24.73 -16.70
CA GLN A 70 15.15 25.57 -15.99
C GLN A 70 14.68 26.74 -16.85
N ASP A 71 15.60 27.47 -17.47
CA ASP A 71 15.26 28.60 -18.33
C ASP A 71 14.33 28.18 -19.49
N VAL A 72 14.63 27.07 -20.17
CA VAL A 72 13.84 26.63 -21.32
C VAL A 72 12.48 26.06 -20.90
N VAL A 73 12.40 25.40 -19.75
CA VAL A 73 11.15 24.86 -19.21
C VAL A 73 10.20 25.99 -18.79
N TYR A 74 10.71 27.09 -18.25
CA TYR A 74 9.89 28.29 -18.00
C TYR A 74 9.40 28.95 -19.29
N ASP A 75 10.29 29.11 -20.28
CA ASP A 75 9.88 29.63 -21.60
C ASP A 75 8.79 28.76 -22.25
N ALA A 76 8.84 27.45 -22.03
CA ALA A 76 7.85 26.50 -22.51
C ALA A 76 6.51 26.60 -21.75
N ASP A 77 6.53 26.71 -20.42
CA ASP A 77 5.31 26.86 -19.62
C ASP A 77 4.61 28.20 -19.92
N ASP A 78 5.37 29.31 -20.02
CA ASP A 78 4.85 30.62 -20.44
C ASP A 78 4.19 30.58 -21.83
N LEU A 79 4.80 29.83 -22.77
CA LEU A 79 4.25 29.63 -24.10
C LEU A 79 2.91 28.86 -24.08
N LEU A 80 2.79 27.88 -23.18
CA LEU A 80 1.58 27.09 -22.99
C LEU A 80 0.49 27.85 -22.22
N ASP A 81 0.85 28.78 -21.33
CA ASP A 81 -0.12 29.71 -20.72
C ASP A 81 -0.75 30.66 -21.77
N ASP A 82 0.06 31.13 -22.74
CA ASP A 82 -0.41 31.88 -23.91
C ASP A 82 -1.41 31.03 -24.74
N PHE A 83 -1.17 29.73 -24.82
CA PHE A 83 -2.05 28.77 -25.48
C PHE A 83 -3.38 28.61 -24.72
N ASP A 84 -3.33 28.34 -23.42
CA ASP A 84 -4.51 28.12 -22.58
C ASP A 84 -5.42 29.34 -22.60
N THR A 85 -4.83 30.53 -22.56
CA THR A 85 -5.54 31.81 -22.73
C THR A 85 -6.32 31.85 -24.06
N LYS A 86 -5.75 31.34 -25.15
CA LYS A 86 -6.38 31.33 -26.48
C LYS A 86 -7.44 30.23 -26.62
N ALA A 87 -7.22 29.07 -26.01
CA ALA A 87 -8.21 27.99 -25.94
C ALA A 87 -9.45 28.43 -25.13
N LEU A 88 -9.25 29.06 -23.97
CA LEU A 88 -10.31 29.65 -23.14
C LEU A 88 -11.11 30.71 -23.92
N ARG A 89 -10.44 31.60 -24.68
CA ARG A 89 -11.10 32.60 -25.55
C ARG A 89 -12.02 31.99 -26.62
N ARG A 90 -11.80 30.73 -27.02
CA ARG A 90 -12.69 30.01 -27.95
C ARG A 90 -13.89 29.36 -27.26
N ASN A 91 -13.72 28.91 -26.02
CA ASN A 91 -14.80 28.32 -25.22
C ASN A 91 -15.80 29.38 -24.70
N VAL A 92 -15.41 30.66 -24.66
CA VAL A 92 -16.32 31.82 -24.38
C VAL A 92 -17.23 32.14 -25.59
N LYS A 93 -17.74 31.12 -26.29
CA LYS A 93 -18.66 31.27 -27.43
C LYS A 93 -20.13 31.54 -27.03
N SER A 94 -20.41 31.85 -25.76
CA SER A 94 -21.75 32.25 -25.30
C SER A 94 -21.69 33.33 -24.23
N GLY A 95 -21.30 34.55 -24.61
CA GLY A 95 -21.25 35.70 -23.70
C GLY A 95 -21.77 36.98 -24.35
N ASN A 96 -22.42 37.82 -23.56
CA ASN A 96 -23.16 39.02 -23.95
C ASN A 96 -22.30 40.10 -24.66
N LYS A 97 -22.93 41.20 -25.11
CA LYS A 97 -22.37 42.36 -25.87
C LYS A 97 -20.96 42.84 -25.42
N ILE A 98 -20.62 42.67 -24.14
CA ILE A 98 -19.32 42.97 -23.53
C ILE A 98 -18.18 42.09 -24.07
N THR A 99 -18.41 40.79 -24.31
CA THR A 99 -17.39 39.88 -24.88
C THR A 99 -17.05 40.20 -26.34
N LYS A 100 -17.99 40.77 -27.10
CA LYS A 100 -17.72 41.31 -28.45
C LYS A 100 -16.88 42.59 -28.41
N GLN A 101 -17.05 43.45 -27.41
CA GLN A 101 -16.22 44.66 -27.25
C GLN A 101 -14.79 44.36 -26.79
N VAL A 102 -14.61 43.36 -25.92
CA VAL A 102 -13.28 42.88 -25.52
C VAL A 102 -12.52 42.27 -26.71
N ARG A 103 -13.20 41.60 -27.66
CA ARG A 103 -12.58 41.13 -28.92
C ARG A 103 -12.07 42.26 -29.82
N LEU A 104 -12.74 43.42 -29.80
CA LEU A 104 -12.36 44.57 -30.64
C LEU A 104 -11.15 45.32 -30.08
N PHE A 105 -11.01 45.35 -28.75
CA PHE A 105 -9.93 46.08 -28.06
C PHE A 105 -8.54 45.46 -28.22
N PHE A 106 -8.44 44.17 -28.53
CA PHE A 106 -7.16 43.44 -28.61
C PHE A 106 -6.80 42.93 -30.02
N ALA A 107 -7.44 43.47 -31.07
CA ALA A 107 -7.23 43.06 -32.46
C ALA A 107 -5.93 43.61 -33.10
N CYS A 108 -4.84 43.76 -32.34
CA CYS A 108 -3.58 44.32 -32.85
C CYS A 108 -2.71 43.31 -33.65
N SER A 109 -3.26 42.16 -34.09
CA SER A 109 -2.56 41.23 -34.98
C SER A 109 -3.56 40.44 -35.82
N SER A 110 -3.29 40.24 -37.11
CA SER A 110 -4.09 39.31 -37.90
C SER A 110 -3.95 37.89 -37.31
N PRO A 111 -5.03 37.09 -37.21
CA PRO A 111 -4.97 35.75 -36.61
C PRO A 111 -3.89 34.86 -37.23
N ILE A 112 -3.62 35.03 -38.52
CA ILE A 112 -2.61 34.29 -39.29
C ILE A 112 -1.18 34.69 -38.87
N VAL A 113 -0.91 35.98 -38.66
CA VAL A 113 0.41 36.45 -38.20
C VAL A 113 0.70 35.97 -36.78
N TYR A 114 -0.32 35.95 -35.91
CA TYR A 114 -0.19 35.38 -34.58
C TYR A 114 0.02 33.85 -34.63
N ASP A 115 -0.77 33.13 -35.44
CA ASP A 115 -0.66 31.67 -35.61
C ASP A 115 0.77 31.30 -36.09
N TYR A 116 1.31 32.04 -37.07
CA TYR A 116 2.69 31.86 -37.55
C TYR A 116 3.77 32.24 -36.52
N LYS A 117 3.56 33.31 -35.75
CA LYS A 117 4.48 33.73 -34.67
C LYS A 117 4.55 32.65 -33.58
N MET A 118 3.42 32.05 -33.24
CA MET A 118 3.36 31.01 -32.22
C MET A 118 4.03 29.72 -32.68
N GLY A 119 3.80 29.31 -33.94
CA GLY A 119 4.48 28.16 -34.51
C GLY A 119 6.01 28.30 -34.51
N ARG A 120 6.53 29.50 -34.78
CA ARG A 120 7.98 29.78 -34.65
C ARG A 120 8.50 29.66 -33.22
N LYS A 121 7.78 30.21 -32.24
CA LYS A 121 8.17 30.09 -30.83
C LYS A 121 8.17 28.63 -30.35
N ILE A 122 7.17 27.83 -30.74
CA ILE A 122 7.11 26.39 -30.44
C ILE A 122 8.36 25.69 -30.98
N LYS A 123 8.73 26.00 -32.23
CA LYS A 123 9.92 25.44 -32.87
C LYS A 123 11.21 25.86 -32.16
N GLU A 124 11.35 27.11 -31.75
CA GLU A 124 12.51 27.61 -31.00
C GLU A 124 12.66 26.92 -29.64
N VAL A 125 11.57 26.76 -28.89
CA VAL A 125 11.57 26.03 -27.60
C VAL A 125 11.95 24.56 -27.79
N ARG A 126 11.40 23.92 -28.83
CA ARG A 126 11.70 22.53 -29.20
C ARG A 126 13.19 22.35 -29.54
N GLU A 127 13.76 23.22 -30.36
CA GLU A 127 15.19 23.18 -30.71
C GLU A 127 16.09 23.32 -29.48
N ARG A 128 15.79 24.27 -28.60
CA ARG A 128 16.55 24.46 -27.34
C ARG A 128 16.45 23.25 -26.41
N LEU A 129 15.29 22.60 -26.31
CA LEU A 129 15.13 21.38 -25.50
C LEU A 129 15.85 20.18 -26.10
N ASP A 130 15.88 20.05 -27.43
CA ASP A 130 16.62 18.97 -28.10
C ASP A 130 18.14 19.12 -27.86
N ASP A 131 18.65 20.35 -27.90
CA ASP A 131 20.06 20.62 -27.56
C ASP A 131 20.37 20.23 -26.11
N ILE A 132 19.47 20.57 -25.17
CA ILE A 132 19.61 20.19 -23.75
C ILE A 132 19.56 18.67 -23.56
N ALA A 133 18.64 17.97 -24.23
CA ALA A 133 18.54 16.51 -24.18
C ALA A 133 19.75 15.82 -24.84
N THR A 134 20.37 16.45 -25.84
CA THR A 134 21.59 15.94 -26.44
C THR A 134 22.79 16.14 -25.51
N ASP A 135 22.86 17.28 -24.82
CA ASP A 135 23.87 17.52 -23.78
C ASP A 135 23.72 16.56 -22.60
N SER A 136 22.49 16.16 -22.25
CA SER A 136 22.24 15.24 -21.13
C SER A 136 22.88 13.86 -21.32
N GLN A 137 22.99 13.39 -22.57
CA GLN A 137 23.63 12.12 -22.92
C GLN A 137 25.12 12.08 -22.54
N LYS A 138 25.78 13.25 -22.45
CA LYS A 138 27.21 13.36 -22.09
C LYS A 138 27.45 13.13 -20.60
N PHE A 139 26.43 13.28 -19.76
CA PHE A 139 26.53 13.14 -18.31
C PHE A 139 26.22 11.72 -17.80
N HIS A 140 25.90 10.79 -18.72
CA HIS A 140 25.51 9.42 -18.40
C HIS A 140 24.43 9.35 -17.30
N LEU A 141 23.40 10.19 -17.44
CA LEU A 141 22.30 10.25 -16.49
C LEU A 141 21.46 8.97 -16.55
N VAL A 142 21.18 8.38 -15.40
CA VAL A 142 20.44 7.13 -15.29
C VAL A 142 18.94 7.44 -15.30
N ARG A 143 18.22 6.94 -16.31
CA ARG A 143 16.75 7.02 -16.37
C ARG A 143 16.13 6.27 -15.19
N GLN A 144 15.01 6.77 -14.65
CA GLN A 144 14.22 6.05 -13.64
C GLN A 144 13.74 4.68 -14.17
N ASN A 145 14.51 3.64 -13.90
CA ASN A 145 14.27 2.28 -14.37
C ASN A 145 13.30 1.49 -13.48
N VAL A 146 13.07 1.99 -12.27
CA VAL A 146 12.27 1.36 -11.22
C VAL A 146 10.99 2.17 -10.99
N LEU A 147 9.84 1.50 -11.00
CA LEU A 147 8.54 2.12 -10.75
C LEU A 147 8.03 1.74 -9.36
N ILE A 148 7.54 2.71 -8.59
CA ILE A 148 6.98 2.49 -7.25
C ILE A 148 5.45 2.55 -7.31
N ILE A 149 4.79 1.49 -6.85
CA ILE A 149 3.34 1.30 -6.89
C ILE A 149 2.81 1.23 -5.44
N PRO A 150 2.26 2.33 -4.90
CA PRO A 150 1.66 2.31 -3.58
C PRO A 150 0.23 1.75 -3.62
N ILE A 151 -0.05 0.81 -2.71
CA ILE A 151 -1.36 0.26 -2.41
C ILE A 151 -1.81 0.83 -1.06
N VAL A 152 -2.90 1.60 -1.06
CA VAL A 152 -3.37 2.35 0.10
C VAL A 152 -4.76 1.90 0.50
N GLY A 153 -5.06 1.92 1.79
CA GLY A 153 -6.37 1.58 2.31
C GLY A 153 -6.34 1.35 3.80
N ILE A 154 -7.50 1.37 4.45
CA ILE A 154 -7.60 1.17 5.91
C ILE A 154 -7.09 -0.22 6.34
N GLY A 155 -6.91 -0.41 7.65
CA GLY A 155 -6.50 -1.70 8.19
C GLY A 155 -7.47 -2.81 7.79
N GLY A 156 -6.99 -4.05 7.68
CA GLY A 156 -7.86 -5.21 7.45
C GLY A 156 -8.49 -5.34 6.05
N LEU A 157 -8.28 -4.39 5.12
CA LEU A 157 -8.78 -4.47 3.74
C LEU A 157 -8.13 -5.55 2.87
N GLY A 158 -6.98 -6.09 3.29
CA GLY A 158 -6.27 -7.11 2.51
C GLY A 158 -5.26 -6.57 1.51
N LYS A 159 -4.69 -5.36 1.74
CA LYS A 159 -3.58 -4.82 0.93
C LYS A 159 -2.41 -5.81 0.79
N THR A 160 -1.95 -6.34 1.92
CA THR A 160 -0.94 -7.40 2.00
C THR A 160 -1.37 -8.65 1.24
N THR A 161 -2.65 -9.01 1.31
CA THR A 161 -3.21 -10.16 0.57
C THR A 161 -3.17 -9.91 -0.93
N LEU A 162 -3.57 -8.74 -1.42
CA LEU A 162 -3.48 -8.37 -2.83
C LEU A 162 -2.03 -8.40 -3.32
N ALA A 163 -1.10 -7.81 -2.56
CA ALA A 163 0.32 -7.86 -2.88
C ALA A 163 0.85 -9.30 -2.92
N GLN A 164 0.39 -10.18 -2.02
CA GLN A 164 0.75 -11.61 -2.03
C GLN A 164 0.21 -12.33 -3.26
N TYR A 165 -0.99 -12.02 -3.73
CA TYR A 165 -1.54 -12.60 -4.98
C TYR A 165 -0.69 -12.19 -6.18
N VAL A 166 -0.33 -10.91 -6.29
CA VAL A 166 0.54 -10.41 -7.37
C VAL A 166 1.92 -11.07 -7.30
N TYR A 167 2.55 -11.07 -6.12
CA TYR A 167 3.87 -11.65 -5.91
C TYR A 167 3.92 -13.15 -6.23
N ASN A 168 2.81 -13.88 -6.01
CA ASN A 168 2.77 -15.32 -6.23
C ASN A 168 2.33 -15.75 -7.63
N ASP A 169 1.81 -14.84 -8.45
CA ASP A 169 1.36 -15.11 -9.83
C ASP A 169 2.53 -15.61 -10.70
N GLU A 170 2.32 -16.70 -11.44
CA GLU A 170 3.39 -17.30 -12.26
C GLU A 170 3.91 -16.36 -13.34
N ARG A 171 3.06 -15.52 -13.93
CA ARG A 171 3.47 -14.55 -14.96
C ARG A 171 4.39 -13.50 -14.37
N VAL A 172 4.12 -13.08 -13.13
CA VAL A 172 4.98 -12.16 -12.38
C VAL A 172 6.29 -12.85 -12.04
N LYS A 173 6.23 -14.09 -11.55
CA LYS A 173 7.44 -14.85 -11.20
C LYS A 173 8.40 -15.05 -12.37
N ASN A 174 7.86 -15.31 -13.55
CA ASN A 174 8.64 -15.51 -14.77
C ASN A 174 9.16 -14.19 -15.38
N HIS A 175 8.67 -13.03 -14.93
CA HIS A 175 9.02 -11.72 -15.47
C HIS A 175 10.19 -11.03 -14.75
N PHE A 176 10.42 -11.37 -13.48
CA PHE A 176 11.43 -10.75 -12.62
C PHE A 176 12.52 -11.76 -12.26
N GLU A 177 13.79 -11.36 -12.41
CA GLU A 177 14.94 -12.17 -12.01
C GLU A 177 15.02 -12.32 -10.50
N LEU A 178 14.64 -11.26 -9.77
CA LEU A 178 14.64 -11.21 -8.32
C LEU A 178 13.25 -10.83 -7.79
N GLN A 179 12.82 -11.55 -6.76
CA GLN A 179 11.60 -11.26 -6.01
C GLN A 179 11.90 -11.20 -4.53
N LEU A 180 11.51 -10.10 -3.90
CA LEU A 180 11.89 -9.77 -2.54
C LEU A 180 10.64 -9.31 -1.78
N TRP A 181 10.50 -9.77 -0.53
CA TRP A 181 9.41 -9.37 0.34
C TRP A 181 9.95 -8.95 1.70
N VAL A 182 9.72 -7.70 2.08
CA VAL A 182 10.17 -7.12 3.34
C VAL A 182 9.00 -6.52 4.08
N CYS A 183 8.75 -7.03 5.27
CA CYS A 183 7.87 -6.37 6.23
C CYS A 183 8.66 -5.26 6.93
N VAL A 184 8.26 -4.02 6.68
CA VAL A 184 8.74 -2.88 7.46
C VAL A 184 8.10 -3.03 8.85
N SER A 185 8.85 -2.83 9.94
CA SER A 185 8.44 -3.06 11.37
C SER A 185 8.52 -1.74 12.13
N ASP A 186 7.64 -1.44 13.10
CA ASP A 186 7.29 -0.09 13.65
C ASP A 186 8.38 1.02 13.65
N SER A 187 9.65 0.69 13.85
CA SER A 187 10.79 1.57 13.56
C SER A 187 11.20 1.53 12.07
N PHE A 188 10.88 2.59 11.31
CA PHE A 188 11.40 2.76 9.95
C PHE A 188 12.83 3.29 9.99
N ASP A 189 13.79 2.38 9.84
CA ASP A 189 15.22 2.66 9.75
C ASP A 189 15.75 2.09 8.43
N VAL A 190 16.40 2.94 7.62
CA VAL A 190 16.96 2.56 6.31
C VAL A 190 17.91 1.37 6.44
N LYS A 191 18.74 1.35 7.48
CA LYS A 191 19.67 0.24 7.75
C LYS A 191 18.91 -1.06 7.97
N LEU A 192 17.90 -1.06 8.85
CA LEU A 192 17.09 -2.25 9.15
C LEU A 192 16.33 -2.76 7.92
N VAL A 193 15.83 -1.85 7.07
CA VAL A 193 15.17 -2.23 5.82
C VAL A 193 16.16 -2.91 4.88
N ILE A 194 17.36 -2.36 4.69
CA ILE A 194 18.40 -2.96 3.83
C ILE A 194 18.83 -4.33 4.36
N GLU A 195 19.04 -4.46 5.67
CA GLU A 195 19.38 -5.75 6.30
C GLU A 195 18.30 -6.80 6.01
N LYS A 196 17.02 -6.44 6.09
CA LYS A 196 15.91 -7.34 5.75
C LYS A 196 15.88 -7.69 4.27
N ILE A 197 16.16 -6.74 3.37
CA ILE A 197 16.27 -6.99 1.93
C ILE A 197 17.41 -7.98 1.65
N LEU A 198 18.59 -7.75 2.20
CA LEU A 198 19.77 -8.60 2.03
C LEU A 198 19.56 -10.00 2.63
N LYS A 199 18.84 -10.10 3.74
CA LYS A 199 18.43 -11.38 4.32
C LYS A 199 17.49 -12.14 3.38
N SER A 200 16.57 -11.46 2.70
CA SER A 200 15.71 -12.07 1.67
C SER A 200 16.48 -12.55 0.44
N LEU A 201 17.63 -11.93 0.12
CA LEU A 201 18.49 -12.31 -0.99
C LEU A 201 19.42 -13.49 -0.68
N THR A 202 19.98 -13.53 0.53
CA THR A 202 21.10 -14.42 0.88
C THR A 202 20.76 -15.53 1.88
N TYR A 203 19.59 -15.44 2.53
CA TYR A 203 19.18 -16.31 3.64
C TYR A 203 20.16 -16.34 4.82
N ARG A 204 21.11 -15.39 4.90
CA ARG A 204 22.08 -15.24 6.00
C ARG A 204 21.81 -13.92 6.73
N ASN A 205 22.00 -13.94 8.05
CA ASN A 205 22.00 -12.71 8.83
C ASN A 205 23.31 -11.95 8.58
N GLN A 206 23.21 -10.64 8.34
CA GLN A 206 24.36 -9.75 8.26
C GLN A 206 24.44 -8.94 9.56
N GLU A 207 24.99 -9.57 10.59
CA GLU A 207 25.13 -8.94 11.91
C GLU A 207 26.37 -8.02 11.91
N ASN A 208 26.23 -6.84 12.54
CA ASN A 208 27.30 -5.88 12.82
C ASN A 208 27.92 -5.14 11.61
N LEU A 209 27.25 -5.08 10.46
CA LEU A 209 27.71 -4.24 9.34
C LEU A 209 27.26 -2.79 9.51
N GLU A 210 28.09 -1.85 9.06
CA GLU A 210 27.73 -0.43 8.94
C GLU A 210 26.92 -0.18 7.66
N LEU A 211 26.21 0.95 7.61
CA LEU A 211 25.32 1.29 6.50
C LEU A 211 26.06 1.29 5.15
N ASP A 212 27.27 1.85 5.08
CA ASP A 212 28.06 1.92 3.85
C ASP A 212 28.38 0.52 3.29
N GLN A 213 28.69 -0.44 4.17
CA GLN A 213 28.97 -1.83 3.77
C GLN A 213 27.69 -2.52 3.27
N LEU A 214 26.57 -2.30 3.95
CA LEU A 214 25.26 -2.82 3.54
C LEU A 214 24.83 -2.25 2.18
N GLN A 215 25.11 -0.98 1.90
CA GLN A 215 24.83 -0.35 0.61
C GLN A 215 25.62 -0.99 -0.53
N ILE A 216 26.92 -1.23 -0.35
CA ILE A 216 27.77 -1.89 -1.35
C ILE A 216 27.23 -3.29 -1.64
N LEU A 217 26.96 -4.07 -0.59
CA LEU A 217 26.43 -5.43 -0.73
C LEU A 217 25.05 -5.46 -1.41
N LEU A 218 24.18 -4.49 -1.10
CA LEU A 218 22.89 -4.37 -1.77
C LEU A 218 23.09 -4.12 -3.26
N ARG A 219 23.94 -3.14 -3.62
CA ARG A 219 24.22 -2.79 -5.02
C ARG A 219 24.79 -3.98 -5.79
N GLU A 220 25.78 -4.70 -5.26
CA GLU A 220 26.32 -5.91 -5.89
C GLU A 220 25.25 -6.97 -6.21
N ARG A 221 24.13 -6.98 -5.48
CA ARG A 221 23.06 -7.97 -5.66
C ARG A 221 21.97 -7.53 -6.61
N ILE A 222 21.57 -6.25 -6.60
CA ILE A 222 20.40 -5.76 -7.34
C ILE A 222 20.75 -4.93 -8.57
N ASP A 223 21.97 -4.39 -8.65
CA ASP A 223 22.39 -3.52 -9.75
C ASP A 223 22.32 -4.26 -11.09
N GLY A 224 21.72 -3.61 -12.08
CA GLY A 224 21.52 -4.18 -13.42
C GLY A 224 20.57 -5.39 -13.50
N LYS A 225 19.91 -5.79 -12.40
CA LYS A 225 18.92 -6.87 -12.41
C LYS A 225 17.50 -6.36 -12.42
N LYS A 226 16.61 -7.10 -13.06
CA LYS A 226 15.19 -6.81 -13.04
C LYS A 226 14.52 -7.41 -11.80
N PHE A 227 14.12 -6.56 -10.85
CA PHE A 227 13.57 -7.03 -9.58
C PHE A 227 12.14 -6.56 -9.30
N LEU A 228 11.41 -7.35 -8.51
CA LEU A 228 10.19 -6.98 -7.82
C LEU A 228 10.46 -6.98 -6.31
N LEU A 229 10.27 -5.83 -5.66
CA LEU A 229 10.41 -5.69 -4.21
C LEU A 229 9.06 -5.28 -3.61
N VAL A 230 8.61 -6.01 -2.59
CA VAL A 230 7.44 -5.65 -1.79
C VAL A 230 7.90 -5.10 -0.44
N LEU A 231 7.56 -3.85 -0.16
CA LEU A 231 7.69 -3.22 1.14
C LEU A 231 6.31 -3.19 1.81
N ASP A 232 6.08 -4.14 2.71
CA ASP A 232 4.80 -4.36 3.35
C ASP A 232 4.71 -3.56 4.67
N ASP A 233 3.56 -2.89 4.85
CA ASP A 233 3.16 -2.10 6.02
C ASP A 233 4.09 -0.91 6.32
N VAL A 234 4.26 0.01 5.36
CA VAL A 234 5.06 1.23 5.55
C VAL A 234 4.24 2.33 6.22
N TRP A 235 4.74 2.93 7.30
CA TRP A 235 4.10 4.08 8.00
C TRP A 235 4.90 5.38 8.01
N ASN A 236 6.19 5.37 7.68
CA ASN A 236 7.02 6.57 7.81
C ASN A 236 6.70 7.60 6.72
N GLU A 237 6.34 8.81 7.15
CA GLU A 237 5.98 9.95 6.29
C GLU A 237 7.16 10.88 6.00
N ASP A 238 8.35 10.62 6.57
CA ASP A 238 9.54 11.44 6.34
C ASP A 238 10.11 11.23 4.94
N LEU A 239 9.99 12.26 4.12
CA LEU A 239 10.49 12.30 2.75
C LEU A 239 12.01 12.10 2.66
N LYS A 240 12.80 12.62 3.60
CA LYS A 240 14.26 12.51 3.55
C LYS A 240 14.70 11.06 3.72
N ILE A 241 14.11 10.37 4.69
CA ILE A 241 14.43 8.97 4.99
C ILE A 241 13.98 8.08 3.83
N TRP A 242 12.82 8.39 3.21
CA TRP A 242 12.39 7.67 2.01
C TRP A 242 13.33 7.90 0.82
N LEU A 243 13.74 9.15 0.56
CA LEU A 243 14.66 9.47 -0.54
C LEU A 243 16.00 8.76 -0.37
N GLU A 244 16.50 8.63 0.86
CA GLU A 244 17.70 7.85 1.16
C GLU A 244 17.55 6.38 0.78
N LEU A 245 16.47 5.73 1.20
CA LEU A 245 16.19 4.34 0.80
C LEU A 245 15.98 4.21 -0.71
N GLN A 246 15.24 5.14 -1.31
CA GLN A 246 14.94 5.12 -2.74
C GLN A 246 16.23 5.17 -3.57
N ARG A 247 17.18 6.07 -3.24
CA ARG A 247 18.48 6.17 -3.92
C ARG A 247 19.21 4.83 -4.01
N LEU A 248 19.09 4.00 -2.98
CA LEU A 248 19.75 2.70 -2.92
C LEU A 248 19.05 1.62 -3.77
N LEU A 249 17.78 1.81 -4.11
CA LEU A 249 16.96 0.85 -4.84
C LEU A 249 16.79 1.21 -6.33
N MET A 250 17.10 2.44 -6.74
CA MET A 250 16.90 2.89 -8.14
C MET A 250 17.93 2.34 -9.14
N CYS A 251 18.91 1.52 -8.73
CA CYS A 251 19.92 0.90 -9.60
C CYS A 251 19.42 -0.36 -10.36
N GLY A 252 18.14 -0.73 -10.23
CA GLY A 252 17.57 -1.87 -10.95
C GLY A 252 17.53 -1.68 -12.47
N ALA A 253 17.48 -2.80 -13.21
CA ALA A 253 17.26 -2.78 -14.65
C ALA A 253 15.87 -2.22 -15.01
N SER A 254 15.72 -1.75 -16.25
CA SER A 254 14.44 -1.24 -16.76
C SER A 254 13.32 -2.27 -16.59
N GLY A 255 12.20 -1.81 -16.06
CA GLY A 255 11.05 -2.66 -15.79
C GLY A 255 11.00 -3.20 -14.35
N SER A 256 11.98 -2.88 -13.50
CA SER A 256 11.93 -3.21 -12.07
C SER A 256 10.77 -2.48 -11.38
N ARG A 257 10.23 -3.09 -10.32
CA ARG A 257 9.04 -2.61 -9.61
C ARG A 257 9.21 -2.69 -8.10
N ILE A 258 8.71 -1.69 -7.40
CA ILE A 258 8.57 -1.69 -5.94
C ILE A 258 7.08 -1.55 -5.61
N ILE A 259 6.51 -2.50 -4.87
CA ILE A 259 5.16 -2.40 -4.32
C ILE A 259 5.27 -1.94 -2.87
N VAL A 260 4.53 -0.89 -2.52
CA VAL A 260 4.46 -0.40 -1.13
C VAL A 260 3.03 -0.60 -0.63
N THR A 261 2.83 -1.30 0.48
CA THR A 261 1.51 -1.33 1.14
C THR A 261 1.52 -0.37 2.33
N THR A 262 0.48 0.46 2.45
CA THR A 262 0.38 1.43 3.55
C THR A 262 -1.07 1.75 3.90
N ARG A 263 -1.30 2.24 5.12
CA ARG A 263 -2.58 2.84 5.53
C ARG A 263 -2.62 4.35 5.30
N SER A 264 -1.46 4.99 5.15
CA SER A 264 -1.36 6.44 5.05
C SER A 264 -1.32 6.89 3.58
N THR A 265 -2.26 7.75 3.21
CA THR A 265 -2.24 8.42 1.91
C THR A 265 -1.05 9.37 1.77
N LYS A 266 -0.50 9.88 2.88
CA LYS A 266 0.71 10.71 2.87
C LYS A 266 1.95 9.87 2.54
N VAL A 267 2.10 8.69 3.17
CA VAL A 267 3.17 7.75 2.84
C VAL A 267 3.13 7.42 1.35
N ALA A 268 1.96 7.17 0.77
CA ALA A 268 1.83 6.91 -0.67
C ALA A 268 2.34 8.07 -1.55
N LYS A 269 2.00 9.32 -1.20
CA LYS A 269 2.48 10.53 -1.90
C LYS A 269 3.98 10.77 -1.73
N VAL A 270 4.54 10.41 -0.58
CA VAL A 270 5.98 10.50 -0.31
C VAL A 270 6.74 9.42 -1.08
N THR A 271 6.18 8.22 -1.14
CA THR A 271 6.84 7.05 -1.75
C THR A 271 6.77 7.01 -3.27
N SER A 272 5.71 7.56 -3.86
CA SER A 272 5.55 7.64 -5.30
C SER A 272 4.82 8.91 -5.71
N ARG A 273 5.20 9.48 -6.86
CA ARG A 273 4.43 10.55 -7.50
C ARG A 273 3.26 10.01 -8.34
N LEU A 274 3.20 8.70 -8.55
CA LEU A 274 2.04 8.07 -9.19
C LEU A 274 0.83 8.08 -8.27
N SER A 275 -0.36 8.15 -8.86
CA SER A 275 -1.60 7.97 -8.10
C SER A 275 -1.60 6.60 -7.42
N PRO A 276 -1.82 6.51 -6.10
CA PRO A 276 -1.88 5.24 -5.42
C PRO A 276 -3.05 4.39 -5.90
N TYR A 277 -2.85 3.08 -5.89
CA TYR A 277 -3.96 2.14 -5.96
C TYR A 277 -4.70 2.17 -4.62
N VAL A 278 -5.84 2.85 -4.58
CA VAL A 278 -6.71 2.88 -3.41
C VAL A 278 -7.51 1.58 -3.39
N LEU A 279 -7.19 0.71 -2.44
CA LEU A 279 -7.93 -0.53 -2.23
C LEU A 279 -9.25 -0.20 -1.54
N GLU A 280 -10.34 -0.50 -2.23
CA GLU A 280 -11.70 -0.33 -1.70
C GLU A 280 -12.15 -1.57 -0.91
N GLY A 281 -13.20 -1.39 -0.10
CA GLY A 281 -13.87 -2.48 0.59
C GLY A 281 -14.64 -3.37 -0.38
N LEU A 282 -14.99 -4.57 0.09
CA LEU A 282 -15.86 -5.48 -0.66
C LEU A 282 -17.26 -4.89 -0.82
N SER A 283 -17.90 -5.16 -1.96
CA SER A 283 -19.32 -4.87 -2.13
C SER A 283 -20.16 -5.65 -1.11
N LEU A 284 -21.43 -5.23 -0.92
CA LEU A 284 -22.32 -5.91 0.03
C LEU A 284 -22.52 -7.40 -0.31
N ASP A 285 -22.60 -7.74 -1.59
CA ASP A 285 -22.79 -9.13 -2.02
C ASP A 285 -21.51 -9.97 -1.89
N GLU A 286 -20.33 -9.40 -2.19
CA GLU A 286 -19.06 -10.07 -1.92
C GLU A 286 -18.82 -10.26 -0.43
N SER A 287 -19.18 -9.25 0.37
CA SER A 287 -19.11 -9.30 1.83
C SER A 287 -20.03 -10.38 2.38
N TRP A 288 -21.26 -10.46 1.86
CA TRP A 288 -22.22 -11.52 2.20
C TRP A 288 -21.72 -12.90 1.79
N SER A 289 -21.13 -13.02 0.60
CA SER A 289 -20.52 -14.26 0.11
C SER A 289 -19.38 -14.72 1.03
N LEU A 290 -18.50 -13.79 1.44
CA LEU A 290 -17.41 -14.09 2.37
C LEU A 290 -17.95 -14.52 3.74
N PHE A 291 -18.89 -13.77 4.30
CA PHE A 291 -19.53 -14.08 5.58
C PHE A 291 -20.20 -15.45 5.57
N SER A 292 -20.99 -15.72 4.52
CA SER A 292 -21.74 -16.96 4.36
C SER A 292 -20.84 -18.18 4.33
N LYS A 293 -19.68 -18.10 3.66
CA LYS A 293 -18.67 -19.19 3.63
C LYS A 293 -18.08 -19.51 4.99
N ILE A 294 -18.10 -18.57 5.94
CA ILE A 294 -17.54 -18.75 7.28
C ILE A 294 -18.57 -19.38 8.19
N VAL A 295 -19.79 -18.86 8.13
CA VAL A 295 -20.86 -19.14 9.10
C VAL A 295 -21.67 -20.38 8.71
N PHE A 296 -21.89 -20.63 7.42
CA PHE A 296 -22.73 -21.72 6.96
C PHE A 296 -21.90 -22.91 6.45
N GLU A 297 -22.27 -24.12 6.86
CA GLU A 297 -21.70 -25.38 6.37
C GLU A 297 -22.44 -25.90 5.14
N GLY A 298 -22.44 -25.15 4.03
CA GLY A 298 -23.07 -25.57 2.77
C GLY A 298 -23.81 -24.45 2.03
N PRO A 299 -24.50 -24.76 0.92
CA PRO A 299 -25.32 -23.79 0.20
C PRO A 299 -26.44 -23.24 1.10
N VAL A 300 -26.53 -21.92 1.17
CA VAL A 300 -27.37 -21.14 2.10
C VAL A 300 -28.89 -21.37 1.91
N SER A 301 -29.30 -22.00 0.80
CA SER A 301 -30.64 -21.84 0.23
C SER A 301 -31.73 -22.78 0.73
N GLU A 302 -31.46 -23.77 1.60
CA GLU A 302 -32.50 -24.74 2.01
C GLU A 302 -32.82 -24.78 3.51
N THR A 303 -31.96 -24.25 4.38
CA THR A 303 -32.08 -24.49 5.84
C THR A 303 -32.45 -23.26 6.68
N TYR A 304 -32.35 -22.05 6.14
CA TYR A 304 -32.44 -20.81 6.93
C TYR A 304 -33.61 -19.92 6.51
N SER A 305 -34.32 -19.37 7.49
CA SER A 305 -35.47 -18.48 7.24
C SER A 305 -35.04 -17.15 6.60
N GLY A 306 -35.92 -16.54 5.79
CA GLY A 306 -35.63 -15.27 5.11
C GLY A 306 -35.27 -14.12 6.06
N ASN A 307 -35.85 -14.11 7.26
CA ASN A 307 -35.54 -13.13 8.31
C ASN A 307 -34.09 -13.26 8.80
N LEU A 308 -33.59 -14.49 8.96
CA LEU A 308 -32.21 -14.72 9.40
C LEU A 308 -31.19 -14.25 8.36
N LEU A 309 -31.47 -14.47 7.07
CA LEU A 309 -30.62 -13.98 5.99
C LEU A 309 -30.59 -12.45 5.97
N GLN A 310 -31.71 -11.79 6.28
CA GLN A 310 -31.77 -10.34 6.39
C GLN A 310 -30.92 -9.82 7.56
N ILE A 311 -31.07 -10.40 8.76
CA ILE A 311 -30.24 -10.05 9.94
C ILE A 311 -28.75 -10.22 9.62
N GLY A 312 -28.36 -11.32 8.98
CA GLY A 312 -26.99 -11.55 8.56
C GLY A 312 -26.49 -10.48 7.58
N ARG A 313 -27.30 -10.08 6.59
CA ARG A 313 -26.94 -9.01 5.64
C ARG A 313 -26.80 -7.65 6.33
N GLU A 314 -27.64 -7.35 7.32
CA GLU A 314 -27.53 -6.13 8.11
C GLU A 314 -26.25 -6.11 8.95
N ILE A 315 -25.90 -7.23 9.60
CA ILE A 315 -24.63 -7.40 10.33
C ILE A 315 -23.44 -7.16 9.38
N VAL A 316 -23.46 -7.77 8.20
CA VAL A 316 -22.40 -7.60 7.20
C VAL A 316 -22.34 -6.16 6.68
N GLY A 317 -23.49 -5.50 6.51
CA GLY A 317 -23.56 -4.08 6.16
C GLY A 317 -22.82 -3.20 7.16
N LYS A 318 -22.91 -3.51 8.46
CA LYS A 318 -22.18 -2.79 9.51
C LYS A 318 -20.66 -3.00 9.47
N CYS A 319 -20.15 -4.02 8.77
CA CYS A 319 -18.73 -4.23 8.57
C CYS A 319 -18.10 -3.32 7.50
N ALA A 320 -18.91 -2.50 6.80
CA ALA A 320 -18.46 -1.55 5.79
C ALA A 320 -17.55 -2.15 4.70
N GLY A 321 -17.77 -3.42 4.33
CA GLY A 321 -16.98 -4.11 3.32
C GLY A 321 -15.56 -4.50 3.75
N VAL A 322 -15.19 -4.37 5.02
CA VAL A 322 -13.83 -4.71 5.50
C VAL A 322 -13.69 -6.23 5.68
N PRO A 323 -12.87 -6.94 4.87
CA PRO A 323 -12.77 -8.40 4.91
C PRO A 323 -12.37 -8.96 6.28
N LEU A 324 -11.45 -8.30 6.98
CA LEU A 324 -11.04 -8.74 8.32
C LEU A 324 -12.18 -8.61 9.33
N ALA A 325 -12.94 -7.50 9.32
CA ALA A 325 -14.09 -7.32 10.21
C ALA A 325 -15.17 -8.38 9.93
N ILE A 326 -15.49 -8.61 8.65
CA ILE A 326 -16.43 -9.65 8.21
C ILE A 326 -15.98 -11.02 8.70
N LYS A 327 -14.68 -11.35 8.56
CA LYS A 327 -14.13 -12.61 9.05
C LYS A 327 -14.24 -12.75 10.55
N THR A 328 -13.86 -11.72 11.30
CA THR A 328 -13.94 -11.72 12.76
C THR A 328 -15.37 -11.91 13.25
N ILE A 329 -16.31 -11.13 12.72
CA ILE A 329 -17.72 -11.19 13.11
C ILE A 329 -18.34 -12.52 12.67
N GLY A 330 -18.05 -13.00 11.46
CA GLY A 330 -18.47 -14.31 11.00
C GLY A 330 -17.94 -15.43 11.90
N SER A 331 -16.67 -15.38 12.29
CA SER A 331 -16.09 -16.35 13.22
C SER A 331 -16.73 -16.31 14.62
N ILE A 332 -17.16 -15.14 15.09
CA ILE A 332 -17.92 -15.03 16.36
C ILE A 332 -19.32 -15.65 16.20
N LEU A 333 -20.03 -15.30 15.12
CA LEU A 333 -21.40 -15.73 14.90
C LEU A 333 -21.52 -17.22 14.53
N LEU A 334 -20.43 -17.82 14.04
CA LEU A 334 -20.33 -19.27 13.86
C LEU A 334 -20.65 -20.06 15.14
N PHE A 335 -20.38 -19.48 16.31
CA PHE A 335 -20.59 -20.14 17.61
C PHE A 335 -21.90 -19.70 18.30
N LYS A 336 -22.75 -18.93 17.62
CA LYS A 336 -24.00 -18.38 18.15
C LYS A 336 -25.20 -19.00 17.46
N ASN A 337 -26.28 -19.20 18.21
CA ASN A 337 -27.54 -19.64 17.60
C ASN A 337 -28.08 -18.53 16.69
N PRO A 338 -28.27 -18.80 15.39
CA PRO A 338 -28.70 -17.76 14.45
C PRO A 338 -30.06 -17.13 14.80
N GLU A 339 -31.03 -17.93 15.24
CA GLU A 339 -32.40 -17.48 15.48
C GLU A 339 -32.54 -16.62 16.75
N THR A 340 -31.77 -16.92 17.79
CA THR A 340 -31.94 -16.28 19.10
C THR A 340 -30.86 -15.27 19.46
N GLU A 341 -29.66 -15.35 18.86
CA GLU A 341 -28.51 -14.55 19.30
C GLU A 341 -28.00 -13.54 18.28
N TRP A 342 -28.32 -13.66 16.98
CA TRP A 342 -27.81 -12.72 15.98
C TRP A 342 -28.42 -11.34 16.08
N LEU A 343 -29.75 -11.24 16.27
CA LEU A 343 -30.42 -9.95 16.44
C LEU A 343 -29.96 -9.24 17.72
N PRO A 344 -29.93 -9.88 18.91
CA PRO A 344 -29.37 -9.25 20.11
C PRO A 344 -27.91 -8.86 19.99
N PHE A 345 -27.08 -9.64 19.27
CA PHE A 345 -25.70 -9.28 18.97
C PHE A 345 -25.64 -8.01 18.11
N MET A 346 -26.46 -7.94 17.06
CA MET A 346 -26.52 -6.79 16.16
C MET A 346 -26.94 -5.49 16.88
N GLU A 347 -27.88 -5.57 17.80
CA GLU A 347 -28.44 -4.42 18.53
C GLU A 347 -27.52 -3.93 19.66
N ASN A 348 -26.87 -4.84 20.40
CA ASN A 348 -26.12 -4.49 21.61
C ASN A 348 -24.62 -4.28 21.41
N GLU A 349 -23.99 -4.95 20.45
CA GLU A 349 -22.52 -4.92 20.30
C GLU A 349 -22.08 -3.87 19.30
N PHE A 350 -22.79 -3.71 18.18
CA PHE A 350 -22.48 -2.67 17.21
C PHE A 350 -22.80 -1.25 17.69
N SER A 351 -23.78 -1.08 18.60
CA SER A 351 -24.12 0.23 19.16
C SER A 351 -23.02 0.80 20.06
N LYS A 352 -22.17 -0.08 20.62
CA LYS A 352 -20.97 0.28 21.40
C LYS A 352 -19.75 0.55 20.52
N MET A 353 -19.59 -0.22 19.43
CA MET A 353 -18.47 -0.09 18.49
C MET A 353 -18.48 1.20 17.66
N SER A 354 -19.62 1.89 17.52
CA SER A 354 -19.78 3.10 16.70
C SER A 354 -19.44 4.42 17.40
N GLN A 355 -18.88 4.42 18.62
CA GLN A 355 -18.59 5.63 19.39
C GLN A 355 -17.12 6.12 19.33
N GLY A 356 -16.26 5.52 18.52
CA GLY A 356 -14.86 5.93 18.35
C GLY A 356 -14.52 6.28 16.90
N ASP A 357 -13.75 7.34 16.69
CA ASP A 357 -13.33 7.86 15.39
C ASP A 357 -12.83 6.77 14.42
N ASN A 358 -13.54 6.60 13.29
CA ASN A 358 -13.17 6.09 11.96
C ASN A 358 -12.27 4.85 11.79
N ASP A 359 -11.90 4.17 12.85
CA ASP A 359 -11.10 2.95 12.81
C ASP A 359 -11.84 1.91 13.65
N ILE A 360 -12.53 0.98 12.99
CA ILE A 360 -13.27 -0.12 13.63
C ILE A 360 -12.29 -1.12 14.31
N LEU A 361 -10.99 -1.02 14.00
CA LEU A 361 -9.96 -2.00 14.32
C LEU A 361 -9.28 -1.87 15.70
N PRO A 362 -9.01 -0.68 16.28
CA PRO A 362 -8.49 -0.56 17.63
C PRO A 362 -9.51 -1.03 18.68
N THR A 363 -10.81 -0.82 18.44
CA THR A 363 -11.90 -1.23 19.35
C THR A 363 -12.02 -2.75 19.43
N LEU A 364 -11.83 -3.47 18.32
CA LEU A 364 -11.81 -4.94 18.29
C LEU A 364 -10.61 -5.57 18.99
N GLN A 365 -9.53 -4.82 19.26
CA GLN A 365 -8.37 -5.29 20.01
C GLN A 365 -8.44 -4.98 21.51
N GLN A 366 -9.34 -4.11 21.97
CA GLN A 366 -9.34 -3.61 23.36
C GLN A 366 -10.56 -3.98 24.19
N GLU A 367 -11.67 -4.48 23.62
CA GLU A 367 -12.86 -4.79 24.41
C GLU A 367 -12.99 -6.29 24.75
N LYS A 368 -12.82 -6.60 26.04
CA LYS A 368 -13.03 -7.92 26.67
C LYS A 368 -14.50 -8.32 26.61
N TRP A 369 -14.85 -9.42 25.93
CA TRP A 369 -16.22 -9.92 25.87
C TRP A 369 -16.35 -11.34 26.46
N LYS A 370 -17.18 -11.44 27.52
CA LYS A 370 -17.44 -12.68 28.29
C LYS A 370 -18.30 -13.67 27.49
N VAL A 371 -17.70 -14.74 26.96
CA VAL A 371 -18.43 -15.93 26.50
C VAL A 371 -18.81 -16.76 27.72
N LYS A 372 -20.10 -16.84 28.06
CA LYS A 372 -20.54 -17.51 29.31
C LYS A 372 -20.25 -19.03 29.35
N LYS A 373 -20.00 -19.70 28.23
CA LYS A 373 -19.58 -21.13 28.18
C LYS A 373 -19.00 -21.53 26.82
N PHE A 374 -17.87 -22.23 26.79
CA PHE A 374 -17.17 -22.75 25.61
C PHE A 374 -17.21 -24.29 25.59
N PRO A 375 -18.07 -24.93 24.75
CA PRO A 375 -18.27 -26.38 24.71
C PRO A 375 -17.13 -27.17 24.08
N LYS A 376 -16.94 -28.43 24.51
CA LYS A 376 -15.90 -29.34 23.96
C LYS A 376 -16.01 -29.54 22.44
N SER A 377 -17.22 -29.61 21.89
CA SER A 377 -17.47 -29.78 20.44
C SER A 377 -17.01 -28.60 19.59
N GLN A 378 -16.88 -27.40 20.16
CA GLN A 378 -16.42 -26.21 19.43
C GLN A 378 -14.92 -26.20 19.16
N TRP A 379 -14.14 -26.96 19.94
CA TRP A 379 -12.71 -27.14 19.68
C TRP A 379 -12.43 -27.84 18.36
N GLU A 380 -13.20 -28.87 18.02
CA GLU A 380 -13.07 -29.59 16.75
C GLU A 380 -13.24 -28.65 15.54
N ILE A 381 -14.12 -27.65 15.65
CA ILE A 381 -14.34 -26.64 14.61
C ILE A 381 -13.10 -25.72 14.49
N ILE A 382 -12.53 -25.28 15.61
CA ILE A 382 -11.30 -24.47 15.63
C ILE A 382 -10.13 -25.23 14.99
N PHE A 383 -9.94 -26.50 15.32
CA PHE A 383 -8.82 -27.29 14.78
C PHE A 383 -9.01 -27.63 13.30
N PHE A 384 -10.24 -27.91 12.89
CA PHE A 384 -10.52 -28.26 11.50
C PHE A 384 -10.49 -27.03 10.58
N LYS A 385 -11.13 -25.92 10.98
CA LYS A 385 -11.30 -24.73 10.11
C LYS A 385 -10.21 -23.67 10.28
N CYS A 386 -9.54 -23.61 11.43
CA CYS A 386 -8.63 -22.51 11.78
C CYS A 386 -7.17 -22.95 11.99
N ARG A 387 -6.65 -23.90 11.19
CA ARG A 387 -5.25 -24.41 11.27
C ARG A 387 -4.14 -23.36 11.17
N ARG A 388 -4.44 -22.16 10.67
CA ARG A 388 -3.50 -21.03 10.55
C ARG A 388 -3.69 -19.94 11.61
N LEU A 389 -4.55 -20.18 12.60
CA LEU A 389 -4.84 -19.22 13.66
C LEU A 389 -3.56 -18.84 14.40
N ARG A 390 -3.32 -17.54 14.57
CA ARG A 390 -2.14 -16.99 15.27
C ARG A 390 -2.48 -16.41 16.64
N VAL A 391 -3.73 -16.07 16.88
CA VAL A 391 -4.20 -15.44 18.11
C VAL A 391 -5.52 -16.10 18.48
N LEU A 392 -5.60 -16.66 19.68
CA LEU A 392 -6.81 -17.25 20.25
C LEU A 392 -6.98 -16.65 21.64
N ASP A 393 -7.89 -15.69 21.76
CA ASP A 393 -8.26 -15.10 23.04
C ASP A 393 -9.61 -15.69 23.46
N LEU A 394 -9.58 -16.46 24.55
CA LEU A 394 -10.74 -17.03 25.22
C LEU A 394 -10.74 -16.58 26.68
N SER A 395 -10.20 -15.40 26.99
CA SER A 395 -10.22 -14.81 28.33
C SER A 395 -11.64 -14.49 28.79
N ASN A 396 -11.92 -14.66 30.08
CA ASN A 396 -13.25 -14.48 30.68
C ASN A 396 -14.34 -15.39 30.07
N THR A 397 -13.96 -16.60 29.66
CA THR A 397 -14.89 -17.61 29.14
C THR A 397 -14.94 -18.83 30.05
N VAL A 398 -16.11 -19.45 30.27
CA VAL A 398 -16.16 -20.71 31.04
C VAL A 398 -15.82 -21.86 30.10
N ILE A 399 -14.66 -22.48 30.25
CA ILE A 399 -14.16 -23.53 29.36
C ILE A 399 -14.33 -24.88 30.07
N GLU A 400 -15.19 -25.75 29.54
CA GLU A 400 -15.41 -27.07 30.18
C GLU A 400 -14.13 -27.89 30.16
N GLU A 401 -13.53 -28.12 29.00
CA GLU A 401 -12.29 -28.90 28.86
C GLU A 401 -11.56 -28.43 27.61
N VAL A 402 -10.24 -28.26 27.70
CA VAL A 402 -9.38 -28.03 26.53
C VAL A 402 -8.90 -29.41 26.03
N PRO A 403 -9.16 -29.81 24.77
CA PRO A 403 -8.79 -31.12 24.27
C PRO A 403 -7.32 -31.20 23.82
N GLU A 404 -6.77 -32.41 23.79
CA GLU A 404 -5.41 -32.74 23.35
C GLU A 404 -5.08 -32.33 21.90
N SER A 405 -6.09 -32.03 21.09
CA SER A 405 -5.94 -31.58 19.70
C SER A 405 -5.49 -30.12 19.57
N ILE A 406 -5.34 -29.37 20.68
CA ILE A 406 -4.82 -27.98 20.65
C ILE A 406 -3.43 -27.87 20.02
N LYS A 407 -2.63 -28.95 20.07
CA LYS A 407 -1.34 -29.07 19.37
C LYS A 407 -1.40 -28.91 17.85
N GLU A 408 -2.57 -29.04 17.24
CA GLU A 408 -2.74 -28.88 15.80
C GLU A 408 -2.64 -27.42 15.34
N LEU A 409 -2.79 -26.45 16.26
CA LEU A 409 -2.66 -25.01 16.00
C LEU A 409 -1.19 -24.57 15.97
N LYS A 410 -0.42 -25.13 15.04
CA LYS A 410 1.04 -24.94 14.92
C LYS A 410 1.50 -23.50 14.65
N HIS A 411 0.58 -22.61 14.30
CA HIS A 411 0.86 -21.20 14.02
C HIS A 411 0.35 -20.25 15.10
N LEU A 412 -0.29 -20.78 16.14
CA LEU A 412 -0.81 -20.00 17.26
C LEU A 412 0.37 -19.36 17.98
N ARG A 413 0.36 -18.05 18.15
CA ARG A 413 1.40 -17.22 18.80
C ARG A 413 0.92 -16.54 20.08
N TYR A 414 -0.38 -16.33 20.20
CA TYR A 414 -1.01 -15.75 21.37
C TYR A 414 -2.20 -16.63 21.77
N LEU A 415 -2.21 -17.04 23.03
CA LEU A 415 -3.29 -17.79 23.65
C LEU A 415 -3.60 -17.16 25.00
N ASP A 416 -4.83 -16.70 25.18
CA ASP A 416 -5.28 -16.09 26.44
C ASP A 416 -6.48 -16.85 27.00
N PHE A 417 -6.31 -17.39 28.20
CA PHE A 417 -7.39 -17.99 29.01
C PHE A 417 -7.55 -17.26 30.35
N SER A 418 -7.04 -16.05 30.47
CA SER A 418 -7.07 -15.32 31.73
C SER A 418 -8.51 -15.09 32.20
N SER A 419 -8.74 -15.23 33.50
CA SER A 419 -10.07 -15.08 34.11
C SER A 419 -11.14 -16.06 33.58
N SER A 420 -10.72 -17.17 32.97
CA SER A 420 -11.58 -18.27 32.54
C SER A 420 -11.59 -19.38 33.60
N GLU A 421 -12.76 -19.98 33.83
CA GLU A 421 -12.87 -21.20 34.64
C GLU A 421 -12.55 -22.39 33.73
N ILE A 422 -11.39 -23.01 33.93
CA ILE A 422 -10.96 -24.20 33.19
C ILE A 422 -10.96 -25.38 34.15
N SER A 423 -11.71 -26.44 33.84
CA SER A 423 -11.75 -27.61 34.73
C SER A 423 -10.53 -28.52 34.57
N VAL A 424 -10.02 -28.69 33.34
CA VAL A 424 -8.86 -29.55 33.02
C VAL A 424 -8.10 -29.00 31.80
N LEU A 425 -6.76 -28.98 31.89
CA LEU A 425 -5.85 -28.66 30.78
C LEU A 425 -5.16 -29.93 30.24
N PRO A 426 -5.00 -30.08 28.91
CA PRO A 426 -4.38 -31.23 28.29
C PRO A 426 -2.86 -31.12 28.38
N SER A 427 -2.17 -32.27 28.34
CA SER A 427 -0.72 -32.33 28.43
C SER A 427 -0.03 -31.65 27.23
N SER A 428 -0.66 -31.70 26.05
CA SER A 428 -0.18 -31.07 24.82
C SER A 428 -0.27 -29.54 24.78
N ILE A 429 -0.89 -28.88 25.76
CA ILE A 429 -0.89 -27.42 25.82
C ILE A 429 0.54 -26.86 25.91
N TRP A 430 1.44 -27.62 26.55
CA TRP A 430 2.84 -27.27 26.69
C TRP A 430 3.61 -27.35 25.37
N ASP A 431 3.21 -28.24 24.45
CA ASP A 431 3.81 -28.34 23.12
C ASP A 431 3.50 -27.10 22.27
N VAL A 432 2.30 -26.52 22.39
CA VAL A 432 1.93 -25.27 21.72
C VAL A 432 2.71 -24.08 22.31
N LEU A 433 2.91 -24.07 23.62
CA LEU A 433 3.62 -22.99 24.32
C LEU A 433 5.13 -23.01 24.06
N ARG A 434 5.75 -24.18 23.81
CA ARG A 434 7.20 -24.32 23.61
C ARG A 434 7.73 -23.61 22.36
N TRP A 435 6.90 -23.43 21.32
CA TRP A 435 7.28 -22.82 20.05
C TRP A 435 6.95 -21.32 19.96
N ASN A 436 6.28 -20.76 20.98
CA ASN A 436 5.86 -19.36 21.02
C ASN A 436 6.84 -18.50 21.81
N THR A 437 7.96 -18.19 21.18
CA THR A 437 8.91 -17.21 21.73
C THR A 437 8.41 -15.79 21.44
N LEU A 438 8.27 -15.01 22.51
CA LEU A 438 8.12 -13.54 22.64
C LEU A 438 6.71 -12.93 22.71
N LYS A 439 6.39 -12.51 23.95
CA LYS A 439 5.42 -11.50 24.40
C LYS A 439 3.93 -11.83 24.24
N GLY A 440 3.43 -12.70 25.11
CA GLY A 440 2.03 -12.77 25.50
C GLY A 440 1.93 -13.10 26.99
N LYS A 441 1.35 -12.22 27.79
CA LYS A 441 1.26 -12.35 29.25
C LYS A 441 0.23 -13.43 29.58
N MET A 442 0.64 -14.69 29.75
CA MET A 442 -0.24 -15.70 30.37
C MET A 442 -0.50 -15.29 31.82
N THR A 443 -1.73 -14.89 32.12
CA THR A 443 -2.18 -14.71 33.50
C THR A 443 -3.11 -15.88 33.81
N ILE A 444 -2.54 -17.04 34.15
CA ILE A 444 -3.34 -18.14 34.70
C ILE A 444 -3.64 -17.78 36.15
N THR A 445 -4.91 -17.82 36.56
CA THR A 445 -5.31 -17.63 37.95
C THR A 445 -4.67 -18.70 38.86
N SER A 446 -4.46 -18.36 40.13
CA SER A 446 -3.65 -19.06 41.13
C SER A 446 -3.93 -20.56 41.32
N ALA A 447 -5.08 -21.09 40.90
CA ALA A 447 -5.45 -22.49 41.07
C ALA A 447 -4.63 -23.48 40.20
N VAL A 448 -3.90 -23.01 39.18
CA VAL A 448 -3.11 -23.88 38.28
C VAL A 448 -1.61 -23.89 38.63
N LEU A 449 -1.14 -22.92 39.44
CA LEU A 449 0.24 -22.90 39.91
C LEU A 449 0.52 -24.09 40.85
N GLU A 450 -0.45 -24.51 41.65
CA GLU A 450 -0.34 -25.70 42.53
C GLU A 450 -0.11 -26.99 41.73
N VAL A 451 -0.73 -27.14 40.55
CA VAL A 451 -0.56 -28.33 39.68
C VAL A 451 0.81 -28.38 38.99
N LYS A 452 1.44 -27.20 38.80
CA LYS A 452 2.79 -27.12 38.23
C LYS A 452 3.86 -27.45 39.27
N GLU A 453 3.69 -26.99 40.52
CA GLU A 453 4.59 -27.33 41.63
C GLU A 453 4.51 -28.82 41.99
N GLU A 454 3.30 -29.43 42.02
CA GLU A 454 3.16 -30.88 42.27
C GLU A 454 3.84 -31.78 41.21
N LYS A 455 3.94 -31.34 39.96
CA LYS A 455 4.57 -32.13 38.88
C LYS A 455 6.07 -31.90 38.75
N GLU A 456 6.58 -30.73 39.15
CA GLU A 456 8.03 -30.49 39.23
C GLU A 456 8.64 -31.25 40.43
N ASP A 457 7.92 -31.38 41.54
CA ASP A 457 8.39 -32.12 42.73
C ASP A 457 8.37 -33.66 42.56
N GLN A 458 7.50 -34.21 41.70
CA GLN A 458 7.46 -35.66 41.42
C GLN A 458 8.58 -36.15 40.50
N HIS A 459 9.35 -35.25 39.86
CA HIS A 459 10.46 -35.62 38.99
C HIS A 459 11.85 -35.49 39.65
N PHE A 460 11.91 -35.16 40.95
CA PHE A 460 13.16 -34.99 41.70
C PHE A 460 13.42 -36.08 42.76
N PHE A 461 12.90 -37.29 42.62
CA PHE A 461 13.43 -38.44 43.39
C PHE A 461 13.38 -39.72 42.56
N HIS A 462 14.51 -40.10 41.98
CA HIS A 462 15.17 -41.39 42.19
C HIS A 462 16.53 -41.40 41.46
N PRO A 463 17.56 -42.06 42.05
CA PRO A 463 18.99 -41.86 41.75
C PRO A 463 19.46 -42.42 40.41
#